data_AF-A0A820IX57-F1
#
_entry.id   AF-A0A820IX57-F1
#
_cell.length_a   1.000
_cell.length_b   1.000
_cell.length_c   1.000
_cell.angle_alpha   90.00
_cell.angle_beta   90.00
_cell.angle_gamma   90.00
#
_symmetry.space_group_name_H-M   'P 1'
#
loop_
_entity.id
_entity.type
_entity.pdbx_description
1 polymer ?
#
loop_
_entity_poly.entity_id
_entity_poly.type
_entity_poly.pdbx_seq_one_letter_code
_entity_poly.pdbx_strand_id
1 'polypeptide(L)'
;FQRLVRNVPGAETTQIPYLKQFVLSKPTQYRKLKIEWRQNTYLAKSRIQGLGLFAARDLEKHTMVIEYIGELIRNEVANKREKLYEEHNRGIYMFRLDDDCVVDA
;
A
#
# COMPACT_ATOMS: atom_id res chain seq x y z
N PHE A 1 11.90 -48.05 22.12
CA PHE A 1 12.38 -49.31 21.52
C PHE A 1 12.86 -49.03 20.11
N GLN A 2 14.16 -49.20 19.95
CA GLN A 2 14.98 -48.77 18.82
C GLN A 2 14.76 -49.70 17.63
N ARG A 3 14.42 -49.16 16.44
CA ARG A 3 14.92 -49.77 15.20
C ARG A 3 15.05 -48.77 14.07
N LEU A 4 16.31 -48.47 13.83
CA LEU A 4 16.96 -47.87 12.69
C LEU A 4 16.48 -48.51 11.36
N VAL A 5 15.88 -47.73 10.46
CA VAL A 5 15.82 -48.06 9.02
C VAL A 5 16.41 -46.90 8.25
N ARG A 6 17.72 -47.06 8.01
CA ARG A 6 18.58 -46.57 6.91
C ARG A 6 18.06 -45.41 6.06
N ASN A 7 18.86 -44.34 6.03
CA ASN A 7 18.86 -43.27 5.04
C ASN A 7 18.85 -43.82 3.60
N VAL A 8 17.85 -43.41 2.83
CA VAL A 8 17.84 -43.42 1.37
C VAL A 8 18.00 -41.97 0.92
N PRO A 9 19.03 -41.60 0.13
CA PRO A 9 19.19 -40.23 -0.35
C PRO A 9 18.42 -40.05 -1.67
N GLY A 10 17.40 -39.19 -1.67
CA GLY A 10 16.72 -38.71 -2.88
C GLY A 10 15.21 -38.85 -2.87
N ALA A 11 14.52 -37.71 -3.07
CA ALA A 11 13.06 -37.49 -3.13
C ALA A 11 12.34 -37.70 -1.78
N GLU A 12 11.63 -36.73 -1.20
CA GLU A 12 10.65 -35.83 -1.80
C GLU A 12 10.73 -34.42 -1.19
N THR A 13 10.87 -33.40 -2.04
CA THR A 13 10.43 -32.04 -1.71
C THR A 13 8.93 -32.09 -1.46
N THR A 14 8.52 -32.04 -0.20
CA THR A 14 7.13 -31.78 0.17
C THR A 14 6.79 -30.35 -0.25
N GLN A 15 6.44 -30.16 -1.53
CA GLN A 15 5.75 -28.97 -1.99
C GLN A 15 4.46 -28.88 -1.19
N ILE A 16 4.36 -27.94 -0.26
CA ILE A 16 3.11 -27.64 0.43
C ILE A 16 2.17 -27.02 -0.62
N PRO A 17 1.15 -27.72 -1.14
CA PRO A 17 0.40 -27.27 -2.31
C PRO A 17 -0.72 -26.27 -1.98
N TYR A 18 -0.88 -25.85 -0.72
CA TYR A 18 -2.09 -25.16 -0.25
C TYR A 18 -1.79 -23.87 0.51
N LEU A 19 -1.45 -22.78 -0.19
CA LEU A 19 -1.78 -21.40 0.21
C LEU A 19 -1.80 -20.44 -1.01
N LYS A 20 -2.21 -20.91 -2.19
CA LYS A 20 -2.35 -20.04 -3.39
C LYS A 20 -3.77 -19.48 -3.61
N GLN A 21 -4.67 -19.54 -2.62
CA GLN A 21 -6.11 -19.48 -2.91
C GLN A 21 -6.94 -18.38 -2.21
N PHE A 22 -6.36 -17.36 -1.57
CA PHE A 22 -7.17 -16.30 -0.90
C PHE A 22 -6.83 -14.85 -1.26
N VAL A 23 -5.95 -14.61 -2.22
CA VAL A 23 -5.72 -13.24 -2.70
C VAL A 23 -6.72 -12.97 -3.83
N LEU A 24 -7.81 -12.26 -3.50
CA LEU A 24 -8.73 -11.71 -4.51
C LEU A 24 -7.94 -10.99 -5.60
N SER A 25 -8.43 -10.97 -6.84
CA SER A 25 -7.75 -10.23 -7.91
C SER A 25 -7.61 -8.74 -7.53
N LYS A 26 -6.55 -8.07 -7.99
CA LYS A 26 -6.32 -6.65 -7.68
C LYS A 26 -7.53 -5.75 -7.96
N PRO A 27 -8.27 -5.90 -9.09
CA PRO A 27 -9.48 -5.12 -9.32
C PRO A 27 -10.57 -5.35 -8.26
N THR A 28 -10.74 -6.58 -7.79
CA THR A 28 -11.70 -6.89 -6.73
C THR A 28 -11.27 -6.29 -5.39
N GLN A 29 -9.98 -6.36 -5.05
CA GLN A 29 -9.44 -5.70 -3.87
C GLN A 29 -9.64 -4.18 -3.93
N TYR A 30 -9.40 -3.56 -5.09
CA TYR A 30 -9.58 -2.13 -5.28
C TYR A 30 -11.06 -1.72 -5.16
N ARG A 31 -12.00 -2.48 -5.74
CA ARG A 31 -13.44 -2.23 -5.52
C ARG A 31 -13.82 -2.28 -4.05
N LYS A 32 -13.31 -3.26 -3.31
CA LYS A 32 -13.52 -3.38 -1.86
C LYS A 32 -12.94 -2.17 -1.11
N LEU A 33 -11.70 -1.79 -1.41
CA LEU A 33 -11.06 -0.58 -0.88
C LEU A 33 -11.94 0.66 -1.05
N LYS A 34 -12.45 0.91 -2.26
CA LYS A 34 -13.23 2.11 -2.56
C LYS A 34 -14.49 2.25 -1.71
N ILE A 35 -15.05 1.14 -1.25
CA ILE A 35 -16.24 1.11 -0.39
C ILE A 35 -15.85 1.24 1.09
N GLU A 36 -14.81 0.53 1.53
CA GLU A 36 -14.52 0.34 2.95
C GLU A 36 -13.50 1.32 3.55
N TRP A 37 -12.74 2.08 2.75
CA TRP A 37 -11.61 2.87 3.26
C TRP A 37 -11.99 3.85 4.39
N ARG A 38 -13.19 4.45 4.32
CA ARG A 38 -13.71 5.38 5.35
C ARG A 38 -14.00 4.70 6.69
N GLN A 39 -14.31 3.41 6.67
CA GLN A 39 -14.54 2.61 7.88
C GLN A 39 -13.24 2.01 8.40
N ASN A 40 -12.25 1.80 7.53
CA ASN A 40 -10.95 1.24 7.87
C ASN A 40 -10.01 2.24 8.52
N THR A 41 -10.20 3.54 8.25
CA THR A 41 -9.24 4.58 8.62
C THR A 41 -9.92 5.82 9.18
N TYR A 42 -9.20 6.56 10.01
CA TYR A 42 -9.63 7.86 10.52
C TYR A 42 -8.44 8.80 10.69
N LEU A 43 -8.72 10.11 10.75
CA LEU A 43 -7.71 11.14 10.99
C LEU A 43 -7.66 11.50 12.47
N ALA A 44 -6.45 11.63 13.02
CA ALA A 44 -6.22 12.10 14.38
C ALA A 44 -4.89 12.83 14.50
N LYS A 45 -4.67 13.53 15.62
CA LYS A 45 -3.40 14.24 15.88
C LYS A 45 -2.25 13.24 16.01
N SER A 46 -1.22 13.42 15.19
CA SER A 46 -0.02 12.59 15.21
C SER A 46 1.02 13.17 16.17
N ARG A 47 1.83 12.28 16.77
CA ARG A 47 2.98 12.67 17.60
C ARG A 47 4.20 13.06 16.76
N ILE A 48 4.23 12.70 15.48
CA ILE A 48 5.32 13.05 14.57
C ILE A 48 5.12 14.50 14.10
N GLN A 49 3.99 14.79 13.44
CA GLN A 49 3.64 16.12 12.99
C GLN A 49 2.15 16.21 12.64
N GLY A 50 1.48 17.30 13.02
CA GLY A 50 0.12 17.63 12.56
C GLY A 50 -0.92 16.51 12.76
N LEU A 51 -1.61 16.16 11.67
CA LEU A 51 -2.56 15.04 11.61
C LEU A 51 -1.91 13.82 10.96
N GLY A 52 -2.30 12.63 11.41
CA GLY A 52 -1.93 11.35 10.80
C GLY A 52 -3.16 10.51 10.47
N LEU A 53 -2.97 9.53 9.59
CA LEU A 53 -3.97 8.52 9.26
C LEU A 53 -3.77 7.29 10.17
N PHE A 54 -4.83 6.89 10.85
CA PHE A 54 -4.83 5.77 11.80
C PHE A 54 -5.79 4.69 11.34
N ALA A 55 -5.48 3.43 11.67
CA ALA A 55 -6.37 2.30 11.44
C ALA A 55 -7.48 2.28 12.50
N ALA A 56 -8.73 2.22 12.06
CA ALA A 56 -9.91 2.11 12.94
C ALA A 56 -10.13 0.69 13.47
N ARG A 57 -9.49 -0.30 12.83
CA ARG A 57 -9.53 -1.73 13.14
C ARG A 57 -8.24 -2.38 12.68
N ASP A 58 -8.01 -3.61 13.11
CA ASP A 58 -6.88 -4.41 12.61
C ASP A 58 -7.03 -4.67 11.11
N LEU A 59 -5.93 -4.48 10.37
CA LEU A 59 -5.87 -4.67 8.93
C LEU A 59 -4.96 -5.86 8.62
N GLU A 60 -5.54 -6.86 7.97
CA GLU A 60 -4.82 -8.08 7.57
C GLU A 60 -3.76 -7.79 6.50
N LYS A 61 -2.71 -8.61 6.47
CA LYS A 61 -1.65 -8.52 5.46
C LYS A 61 -2.24 -8.54 4.05
N HIS A 62 -1.69 -7.70 3.17
CA HIS A 62 -2.15 -7.49 1.78
C HIS A 62 -3.51 -6.77 1.63
N THR A 63 -4.08 -6.24 2.70
CA THR A 63 -5.26 -5.36 2.60
C THR A 63 -4.87 -4.01 2.02
N MET A 64 -5.55 -3.57 0.95
CA MET A 64 -5.43 -2.21 0.44
C MET A 64 -6.05 -1.22 1.44
N VAL A 65 -5.35 -0.13 1.75
CA VAL A 65 -5.73 0.81 2.83
C VAL A 65 -6.43 2.06 2.30
N ILE A 66 -5.76 2.79 1.41
CA ILE A 66 -6.26 4.04 0.81
C ILE A 66 -5.63 4.24 -0.57
N GLU A 67 -6.29 5.04 -1.38
CA GLU A 67 -5.78 5.52 -2.67
C GLU A 67 -5.30 6.96 -2.50
N TYR A 68 -4.10 7.26 -2.99
CA TYR A 68 -3.62 8.64 -3.07
C TYR A 68 -4.25 9.31 -4.30
N ILE A 69 -5.31 10.09 -4.07
CA ILE A 69 -6.06 10.78 -5.13
C ILE A 69 -5.54 12.21 -5.30
N GLY A 70 -5.60 12.71 -6.54
CA GLY A 70 -5.19 14.06 -6.89
C GLY A 70 -5.25 14.27 -8.41
N GLU A 71 -4.75 15.41 -8.87
CA GLU A 71 -4.57 15.71 -10.29
C GLU A 71 -3.30 15.02 -10.81
N LEU A 72 -3.43 14.25 -11.90
CA LEU A 72 -2.28 13.65 -12.57
C LEU A 72 -1.62 14.68 -13.50
N ILE A 73 -0.40 15.07 -13.19
CA ILE A 73 0.36 16.11 -13.90
C ILE A 73 1.71 15.59 -14.35
N ARG A 74 2.28 16.23 -15.39
CA ARG A 74 3.64 15.96 -15.85
C ARG A 74 4.68 16.58 -14.92
N ASN A 75 5.90 16.07 -14.96
CA ASN A 75 7.00 16.56 -14.13
C ASN A 75 7.32 18.04 -14.28
N GLU A 76 7.26 18.60 -15.48
CA GLU A 76 7.52 20.02 -15.69
C GLU A 76 6.46 20.90 -15.02
N VAL A 77 5.23 20.39 -14.89
CA VAL A 77 4.14 21.07 -14.19
C VAL A 77 4.32 20.96 -12.68
N ALA A 78 4.68 19.78 -12.18
CA ALA A 78 4.96 19.58 -10.76
C ALA A 78 6.07 20.52 -10.26
N ASN A 79 7.20 20.60 -10.97
CA ASN A 79 8.32 21.49 -10.63
C ASN A 79 7.92 22.98 -10.60
N LYS A 80 6.97 23.40 -11.44
CA LYS A 80 6.46 24.78 -11.43
C LYS A 80 5.54 25.02 -10.24
N ARG A 81 4.66 24.05 -9.93
CA ARG A 81 3.71 24.15 -8.81
C ARG A 81 4.42 24.10 -7.46
N GLU A 82 5.46 23.28 -7.32
CA GLU A 82 6.28 23.20 -6.10
C GLU A 82 6.81 24.59 -5.70
N LYS A 83 7.50 25.27 -6.62
CA LYS A 83 8.01 26.65 -6.40
C LYS A 83 6.89 27.62 -6.02
N LEU A 84 5.76 27.54 -6.73
CA LEU A 84 4.62 28.40 -6.44
C LEU A 84 4.04 28.12 -5.04
N TYR A 85 3.98 26.86 -4.61
CA TYR A 85 3.48 26.51 -3.27
C TYR A 85 4.44 26.95 -2.18
N GLU A 86 5.76 26.83 -2.38
CA GLU A 86 6.77 27.37 -1.46
C GLU A 86 6.66 28.89 -1.32
N GLU A 87 6.55 29.62 -2.43
CA GLU A 87 6.39 31.09 -2.44
C GLU A 87 5.15 31.55 -1.67
N HIS A 88 4.08 30.74 -1.68
CA HIS A 88 2.82 31.03 -0.99
C HIS A 88 2.72 30.36 0.39
N ASN A 89 3.80 29.76 0.91
CA ASN A 89 3.81 28.99 2.16
C ASN A 89 2.69 27.92 2.24
N ARG A 90 2.35 27.30 1.11
CA ARG A 90 1.42 26.18 1.02
C ARG A 90 2.20 24.86 1.12
N GLY A 91 1.66 23.90 1.86
CA GLY A 91 2.23 22.55 1.94
C GLY A 91 2.19 21.83 0.58
N ILE A 92 3.24 21.06 0.29
CA ILE A 92 3.37 20.29 -0.95
C ILE A 92 2.89 18.85 -0.68
N TYR A 93 1.85 18.45 -1.40
CA TYR A 93 1.28 17.10 -1.34
C TYR A 93 1.35 16.45 -2.72
N MET A 94 2.56 16.04 -3.11
CA MET A 94 2.82 15.42 -4.40
C MET A 94 3.36 14.00 -4.24
N PHE A 95 2.85 13.07 -5.05
CA PHE A 95 3.32 11.69 -5.10
C PHE A 95 3.76 11.33 -6.52
N ARG A 96 5.05 11.00 -6.69
CA ARG A 96 5.62 10.60 -7.98
C ARG A 96 5.21 9.18 -8.34
N LEU A 97 4.60 9.00 -9.51
CA LEU A 97 4.26 7.66 -10.03
C LEU A 97 5.43 7.06 -10.80
N ASP A 98 6.03 7.86 -11.69
CA ASP A 98 7.16 7.48 -12.54
C ASP A 98 7.99 8.72 -12.97
N ASP A 99 8.86 8.55 -13.96
CA ASP A 99 9.75 9.58 -14.48
C ASP A 99 9.04 10.64 -15.33
N ASP A 100 7.75 10.48 -15.60
CA ASP A 100 6.95 11.40 -16.42
C ASP A 100 5.77 12.00 -15.63
N CYS A 101 5.23 11.27 -14.65
CA CYS A 101 3.95 11.57 -14.00
C CYS A 101 4.01 11.71 -12.48
N VAL A 102 3.26 12.69 -11.97
CA VAL A 102 3.08 13.01 -10.54
C VAL A 102 1.60 13.21 -10.24
N VAL A 103 1.14 12.76 -9.07
CA VAL A 103 -0.19 13.06 -8.52
C VAL A 103 -0.08 14.22 -7.53
N ASP A 104 -0.81 15.30 -7.76
CA ASP A 104 -0.85 16.53 -6.93
C ASP A 104 -2.20 16.65 -6.20
N ALA A 105 -2.18 16.82 -4.87
CA ALA A 105 -3.36 16.73 -3.99
C ALA A 105 -3.77 18.04 -3.31
#